data_AF-A0A8J6DMA4-F1
#
_entry.id   AF-A0A8J6DMA4-F1
#
_cell.length_a   1.000
_cell.length_b   1.000
_cell.length_c   1.000
_cell.angle_alpha   90.00
_cell.angle_beta   90.00
_cell.angle_gamma   90.00
#
_symmetry.space_group_name_H-M   'P 1'
#
loop_
_entity.id
_entity.type
_entity.pdbx_description
1 polymer ?
#
loop_
_entity_poly.entity_id
_entity_poly.type
_entity_poly.pdbx_seq_one_letter_code
_entity_poly.pdbx_strand_id
1 'polypeptide(L)'
;MWNAVVLLILLTSPGGDGLFRSIYKNVKVSVPLEGDAGQPLFLTPYIEAGKVVEAKHLSLVAPFPGSNIKSYAGYITVNKTYNSNLFFWFFPA
;
A
#
# COMPACT_ATOMS: atom_id res chain seq x y z
N MET A 1 -4.77 42.18 -15.86
CA MET A 1 -5.80 41.85 -14.84
C MET A 1 -5.92 40.34 -14.55
N TRP A 2 -5.76 39.45 -15.52
CA TRP A 2 -5.82 37.99 -15.32
C TRP A 2 -4.82 37.44 -14.28
N ASN A 3 -3.58 37.96 -14.25
CA ASN A 3 -2.55 37.50 -13.30
C ASN A 3 -2.95 37.70 -11.83
N ALA A 4 -3.74 38.73 -11.52
CA ALA A 4 -4.27 38.97 -10.18
C ALA A 4 -5.36 37.94 -9.81
N VAL A 5 -6.15 37.50 -10.79
CA VAL A 5 -7.17 36.45 -10.61
C VAL A 5 -6.50 35.09 -10.37
N VAL A 6 -5.43 34.78 -11.10
CA VAL A 6 -4.64 33.55 -10.91
C VAL A 6 -3.98 33.51 -9.52
N LEU A 7 -3.43 34.63 -9.06
CA LEU A 7 -2.86 34.75 -7.71
C LEU A 7 -3.93 34.59 -6.62
N LEU A 8 -5.14 35.13 -6.82
CA LEU A 8 -6.24 35.00 -5.87
C LEU A 8 -6.78 33.56 -5.75
N ILE A 9 -6.78 32.81 -6.86
CA ILE A 9 -7.15 31.38 -6.87
C ILE A 9 -6.07 30.53 -6.17
N LEU A 10 -4.79 30.86 -6.34
CA LEU A 10 -3.70 30.17 -5.64
C LEU A 10 -3.68 30.46 -4.13
N LEU A 11 -4.08 31.67 -3.73
CA LEU A 11 -4.15 32.09 -2.31
C LEU A 11 -5.38 31.57 -1.57
N THR A 12 -6.39 31.06 -2.28
CA THR A 12 -7.63 30.52 -1.68
C THR A 12 -7.66 29.00 -1.57
N SER A 13 -6.56 28.31 -1.95
CA SER A 13 -6.41 26.89 -1.64
C SER A 13 -6.13 26.75 -0.14
N PRO A 14 -7.06 26.18 0.67
CA PRO A 14 -6.81 25.93 2.08
C PRO A 14 -5.67 24.93 2.13
N GLY A 15 -4.55 25.33 2.73
CA GLY A 15 -3.39 24.47 2.90
C GLY A 15 -3.81 23.13 3.51
N GLY A 16 -3.36 22.04 2.88
CA GLY A 16 -3.31 20.70 3.45
C GLY A 16 -4.50 19.77 3.17
N ASP A 17 -5.69 20.30 2.94
CA ASP A 17 -6.91 19.48 2.94
C ASP A 17 -7.61 19.55 1.57
N GLY A 18 -7.21 18.67 0.65
CA GLY A 18 -7.75 18.65 -0.72
C GLY A 18 -9.29 18.54 -0.82
N LEU A 19 -9.81 18.80 -2.02
CA LEU A 19 -11.25 18.88 -2.37
C LEU A 19 -12.11 17.69 -1.88
N PHE A 20 -11.49 16.55 -1.61
CA PHE A 20 -12.17 15.32 -1.19
C PHE A 20 -12.34 15.17 0.32
N ARG A 21 -11.83 16.09 1.15
CA ARG A 21 -11.95 15.99 2.62
C ARG A 21 -13.40 15.88 3.08
N SER A 22 -14.32 16.63 2.48
CA SER A 22 -15.76 16.57 2.81
C SER A 22 -16.36 15.19 2.54
N ILE A 23 -15.91 14.52 1.47
CA ILE A 23 -16.40 13.20 1.05
C ILE A 23 -15.97 12.12 2.05
N TYR A 24 -14.75 12.23 2.59
CA TYR A 24 -14.21 11.22 3.52
C TYR A 24 -14.41 11.55 5.01
N LYS A 25 -14.91 12.76 5.35
CA LYS A 25 -15.03 13.24 6.75
C LYS A 25 -15.86 12.34 7.66
N ASN A 26 -16.82 11.61 7.09
CA ASN A 26 -17.76 10.77 7.84
C ASN A 26 -17.48 9.27 7.73
N VAL A 27 -16.37 8.88 7.11
CA VAL A 27 -15.97 7.48 7.12
C VAL A 27 -15.46 7.16 8.52
N LYS A 28 -16.20 6.32 9.27
CA LYS A 28 -15.69 5.71 10.49
C LYS A 28 -14.59 4.73 10.10
N VAL A 29 -13.37 5.23 9.96
CA VAL A 29 -12.19 4.39 9.82
C VAL A 29 -11.94 3.78 11.19
N SER A 30 -11.82 2.46 11.27
CA SER A 30 -11.34 1.79 12.47
C SER A 30 -10.01 2.44 12.88
N VAL A 31 -9.85 2.74 14.17
CA VAL A 31 -8.56 3.19 14.71
C VAL A 31 -7.51 2.19 14.21
N PRO A 32 -6.41 2.64 13.57
CA PRO A 32 -5.35 1.74 13.15
C PRO A 32 -4.97 0.90 14.37
N LEU A 33 -4.95 -0.41 14.21
CA LEU A 33 -4.53 -1.30 15.28
C LEU A 33 -3.12 -0.86 15.71
N GLU A 34 -2.96 -0.44 16.97
CA GLU A 34 -1.63 -0.17 17.52
C GLU A 34 -0.89 -1.51 17.58
N GLY A 35 0.02 -1.73 16.64
CA GLY A 35 0.77 -2.97 16.52
C GLY A 35 1.88 -2.85 15.49
N ASP A 36 2.94 -3.64 15.67
CA ASP A 36 4.01 -3.79 14.69
C ASP A 36 3.54 -4.73 13.58
N ALA A 37 3.41 -4.21 12.35
CA ALA A 37 3.09 -5.01 11.17
C ALA A 37 4.27 -5.85 10.68
N GLY A 38 5.43 -5.72 11.31
CA GLY A 38 6.67 -6.38 10.96
C GLY A 38 7.40 -5.69 9.81
N GLN A 39 8.49 -6.33 9.37
CA GLN A 39 9.28 -5.85 8.24
C GLN A 39 8.62 -6.23 6.90
N PRO A 40 8.67 -5.36 5.88
CA PRO A 40 8.11 -5.66 4.58
C PRO A 40 8.87 -6.81 3.90
N LEU A 41 8.12 -7.76 3.33
CA LEU A 41 8.68 -8.89 2.59
C LEU A 41 8.81 -8.57 1.10
N PHE A 42 10.04 -8.38 0.62
CA PHE A 42 10.36 -8.25 -0.80
C PHE A 42 10.73 -9.61 -1.39
N LEU A 43 9.96 -10.07 -2.38
CA LEU A 43 10.17 -11.39 -2.99
C LEU A 43 11.16 -11.36 -4.15
N THR A 44 11.37 -10.20 -4.79
CA THR A 44 12.24 -10.06 -5.95
C THR A 44 13.65 -10.64 -5.75
N PRO A 45 14.37 -10.42 -4.62
CA PRO A 45 15.70 -11.00 -4.43
C PRO A 45 15.71 -12.54 -4.49
N TYR A 46 14.66 -13.17 -3.95
CA TYR A 46 14.53 -14.64 -3.96
C TYR A 46 14.18 -15.15 -5.36
N ILE A 47 13.26 -14.47 -6.05
CA ILE A 47 12.84 -14.83 -7.41
C ILE A 47 14.02 -14.73 -8.39
N GLU A 48 14.79 -13.64 -8.32
CA GLU A 48 15.96 -13.42 -9.18
C GLU A 48 17.11 -14.40 -8.89
N ALA A 49 17.23 -14.84 -7.64
CA ALA A 49 18.16 -15.91 -7.25
C ALA A 49 17.67 -17.32 -7.64
N GLY A 50 16.54 -17.45 -8.34
CA GLY A 50 15.93 -18.74 -8.70
C GLY A 50 15.29 -19.49 -7.53
N LYS A 51 15.20 -18.88 -6.35
CA LYS A 51 14.67 -19.47 -5.12
C LYS A 51 13.15 -19.31 -5.01
N VAL A 52 12.42 -19.71 -6.05
CA VAL A 52 10.97 -19.50 -6.17
C VAL A 52 10.18 -20.26 -5.09
N VAL A 53 10.63 -21.46 -4.72
CA VAL A 53 10.00 -22.27 -3.67
C VAL A 53 10.10 -21.57 -2.30
N GLU A 54 11.28 -21.01 -1.99
CA GLU A 54 11.51 -20.24 -0.78
C GLU A 54 10.68 -18.95 -0.77
N ALA A 55 10.67 -18.19 -1.89
CA ALA A 55 9.85 -16.99 -2.04
C ALA A 55 8.36 -17.28 -1.77
N LYS A 56 7.84 -18.37 -2.35
CA LYS A 56 6.46 -18.80 -2.12
C LYS A 56 6.22 -19.15 -0.65
N HIS A 57 7.14 -19.87 -0.02
CA HIS A 57 7.02 -20.24 1.39
C HIS A 57 7.00 -19.00 2.29
N LEU A 58 7.93 -18.06 2.08
CA LEU A 58 8.01 -16.81 2.86
C LEU A 58 6.77 -15.93 2.69
N SER A 59 6.15 -15.94 1.50
CA SER A 59 4.94 -15.15 1.26
C SER A 59 3.68 -15.68 1.96
N LEU A 60 3.73 -16.85 2.62
CA LEU A 60 2.56 -17.44 3.28
C LEU A 60 2.05 -16.53 4.42
N VAL A 61 0.76 -16.19 4.38
CA VAL A 61 0.12 -15.39 5.42
C VAL A 61 -0.41 -16.30 6.53
N ALA A 62 -0.20 -15.88 7.78
CA ALA A 62 -0.73 -16.58 8.94
C ALA A 62 -2.28 -16.64 8.89
N PRO A 63 -2.90 -17.76 9.29
CA PRO A 63 -4.35 -17.84 9.40
C PRO A 63 -4.90 -16.76 10.33
N PHE A 64 -6.00 -16.12 9.94
CA PHE A 64 -6.69 -15.14 10.77
C PHE A 64 -7.84 -15.78 11.55
N PRO A 65 -8.21 -15.23 12.73
CA PRO A 65 -9.24 -15.82 13.58
C PRO A 65 -10.55 -16.05 12.81
N GLY A 66 -11.08 -17.27 12.88
CA GLY A 66 -12.35 -17.63 12.23
C GLY A 66 -12.24 -18.08 10.77
N SER A 67 -11.05 -18.11 10.16
CA SER A 67 -10.87 -18.74 8.85
C SER A 67 -9.48 -19.36 8.68
N ASN A 68 -9.42 -20.54 8.06
CA ASN A 68 -8.15 -21.18 7.70
C ASN A 68 -7.89 -21.06 6.20
N ILE A 69 -8.12 -19.87 5.63
CA ILE A 69 -7.92 -19.62 4.21
C ILE A 69 -6.44 -19.43 3.94
N LYS A 70 -5.87 -20.32 3.13
CA LYS A 70 -4.50 -20.20 2.67
C LYS A 70 -4.38 -18.96 1.79
N SER A 71 -3.41 -18.09 2.06
CA SER A 71 -3.15 -16.93 1.22
C SER A 71 -1.68 -16.55 1.25
N TYR A 72 -1.27 -15.75 0.27
CA TYR A 72 0.12 -15.35 0.08
C TYR A 72 0.20 -13.84 -0.18
N ALA A 73 1.10 -13.14 0.48
CA ALA A 73 1.27 -11.70 0.30
C ALA A 73 2.75 -11.31 0.29
N GLY A 74 3.03 -10.16 -0.31
CA GLY A 74 4.38 -9.60 -0.36
C GLY A 74 4.52 -8.51 -1.40
N TYR A 75 5.75 -8.06 -1.60
CA TYR A 75 6.10 -7.05 -2.59
C TYR A 75 6.96 -7.64 -3.71
N ILE A 76 6.64 -7.24 -4.94
CA ILE A 76 7.44 -7.52 -6.13
C ILE A 76 7.96 -6.19 -6.67
N THR A 77 9.27 -6.05 -6.78
CA THR A 77 9.91 -4.89 -7.41
C THR A 77 9.64 -4.90 -8.91
N VAL A 78 8.92 -3.87 -9.38
CA VAL A 78 8.59 -3.67 -10.79
C VAL A 78 9.56 -2.73 -11.49
N ASN A 79 10.27 -1.90 -10.74
CA ASN A 79 11.32 -1.02 -11.25
C ASN A 79 12.42 -0.82 -10.21
N LYS A 80 13.65 -1.28 -10.51
CA LYS A 80 14.80 -1.18 -9.61
C LYS A 80 15.37 0.24 -9.52
N THR A 81 15.36 1.00 -10.63
CA THR A 81 15.88 2.37 -10.69
C THR A 81 15.19 3.29 -9.69
N TYR A 82 13.87 3.13 -9.54
CA TYR A 82 13.06 3.94 -8.64
C TYR A 82 12.61 3.21 -7.38
N ASN A 83 13.15 2.00 -7.12
CA ASN A 83 12.70 1.11 -6.05
C ASN A 83 11.16 1.02 -5.98
N SER A 84 10.51 0.89 -7.13
CA SER A 84 9.06 0.78 -7.23
C SER A 84 8.64 -0.67 -7.01
N ASN A 85 7.73 -0.87 -6.06
CA ASN A 85 7.31 -2.18 -5.59
C ASN A 85 5.78 -2.28 -5.63
N LEU A 86 5.27 -3.39 -6.16
CA LEU A 86 3.85 -3.70 -6.19
C LEU A 86 3.54 -4.70 -5.07
N PHE A 87 2.60 -4.32 -4.21
CA PHE A 87 2.01 -5.23 -3.23
C PHE A 87 1.03 -6.18 -3.91
N PHE A 88 1.00 -7.44 -3.48
CA PHE A 88 -0.07 -8.37 -3.84
C PHE A 88 -0.56 -9.13 -2.61
N TRP A 89 -1.81 -9.61 -2.69
CA TRP A 89 -2.36 -10.61 -1.79
C TRP A 89 -3.18 -11.61 -2.61
N PHE A 90 -2.67 -12.82 -2.71
CA PHE A 90 -3.20 -13.88 -3.55
C PHE A 90 -3.89 -14.96 -2.71
N PHE A 91 -5.07 -15.37 -3.18
CA PHE A 91 -5.89 -16.44 -2.62
C PHE A 91 -6.05 -17.53 -3.69
N PRO A 92 -5.52 -18.75 -3.46
CA PRO A 92 -5.71 -19.87 -4.37
C PRO A 92 -7.18 -20.32 -4.39
N ALA A 93 -7.59 -20.88 -5.54
CA ALA A 93 -8.90 -21.53 -5.72
C ALA A 93 -8.94 -22.94 -5.12
#